data_AF-A0A931Z0U3-F1
#
_entry.id   AF-A0A931Z0U3-F1
#
_cell.length_a   1.000
_cell.length_b   1.000
_cell.length_c   1.000
_cell.angle_alpha   90.00
_cell.angle_beta   90.00
_cell.angle_gamma   90.00
#
_symmetry.space_group_name_H-M   'P 1'
#
loop_
_entity.id
_entity.type
_entity.pdbx_description
1 polymer ?
#
loop_
_entity_poly.entity_id
_entity_poly.type
_entity_poly.pdbx_seq_one_letter_code
_entity_poly.pdbx_strand_id
1 'polypeptide(L)'
;MGKPAAGAVENPGRLPPPEGALPSPRWLLALLFVALLAAFAAGIWGTILRPPAYEVRGTVVARPAPDLLLVRHEAVAALGMSAMELMGVSADPALLDAAAPRPGDRVTLAVRARGDRIVLLRITKTP
;
A
#
# COMPACT_ATOMS: atom_id res chain seq x y z
N MET A 1 -49.20 -59.87 43.48
CA MET A 1 -47.72 -59.80 43.53
C MET A 1 -47.23 -59.85 42.08
N GLY A 2 -46.48 -58.84 41.61
CA GLY A 2 -45.86 -58.89 40.27
C GLY A 2 -45.91 -57.57 39.50
N LYS A 3 -45.11 -56.59 39.93
CA LYS A 3 -44.81 -55.37 39.16
C LYS A 3 -43.74 -55.74 38.11
N PRO A 4 -43.94 -55.54 36.79
CA PRO A 4 -42.82 -55.68 35.87
C PRO A 4 -41.99 -54.40 35.91
N ALA A 5 -40.68 -54.62 36.03
CA ALA A 5 -39.64 -53.62 36.09
C ALA A 5 -39.58 -52.78 34.81
N ALA A 6 -39.33 -51.49 34.97
CA ALA A 6 -38.96 -50.58 33.90
C ALA A 6 -37.59 -51.01 33.37
N GLY A 7 -37.58 -51.81 32.30
CA GLY A 7 -36.40 -52.04 31.48
C GLY A 7 -36.10 -50.77 30.72
N ALA A 8 -34.95 -50.16 30.99
CA ALA A 8 -34.39 -49.09 30.20
C ALA A 8 -34.22 -49.61 28.76
N VAL A 9 -35.06 -49.12 27.85
CA VAL A 9 -34.90 -49.37 26.42
C VAL A 9 -33.76 -48.48 25.95
N GLU A 10 -32.57 -49.08 25.95
CA GLU A 10 -31.37 -48.57 25.31
C GLU A 10 -31.71 -48.28 23.85
N ASN A 11 -31.72 -47.00 23.50
CA ASN A 11 -32.22 -46.51 22.22
C ASN A 11 -31.17 -46.84 21.13
N PRO A 12 -31.41 -47.80 20.22
CA PRO A 12 -30.39 -48.30 19.30
C PRO A 12 -30.11 -47.34 18.11
N GLY A 13 -30.55 -46.09 18.20
CA GLY A 13 -30.53 -45.12 17.11
C GLY A 13 -29.57 -43.94 17.27
N ARG A 14 -28.76 -43.85 18.33
CA ARG A 14 -27.84 -42.72 18.51
C ARG A 14 -26.55 -42.98 17.74
N LEU A 15 -26.56 -42.68 16.44
CA LEU A 15 -25.36 -42.56 15.63
C LEU A 15 -24.38 -41.58 16.30
N PRO A 16 -23.08 -41.90 16.42
CA PRO A 16 -22.09 -40.93 16.85
C PRO A 16 -22.10 -39.73 15.88
N PRO A 17 -21.87 -38.49 16.36
CA PRO A 17 -21.78 -37.34 15.47
C PRO A 17 -20.68 -37.59 14.43
N PRO A 18 -20.87 -37.18 13.17
CA PRO A 18 -19.87 -37.41 12.13
C PRO A 18 -18.58 -36.63 12.47
N GLU A 19 -17.57 -37.36 12.94
CA GLU A 19 -16.21 -36.87 13.02
C GLU A 19 -15.69 -36.66 11.59
N GLY A 20 -15.35 -35.41 11.26
CA GLY A 20 -14.74 -35.08 9.97
C GLY A 20 -15.69 -34.63 8.87
N ALA A 21 -16.76 -33.89 9.20
CA ALA A 21 -17.52 -33.16 8.19
C ALA A 21 -16.58 -32.21 7.43
N LEU A 22 -16.18 -32.61 6.22
CA LEU A 22 -15.48 -31.72 5.29
C LEU A 22 -16.32 -30.44 5.17
N PRO A 23 -15.72 -29.26 5.28
CA PRO A 23 -16.47 -28.01 5.25
C PRO A 23 -17.32 -28.00 3.98
N SER A 24 -18.64 -27.81 4.15
CA SER A 24 -19.55 -27.73 3.00
C SER A 24 -18.99 -26.70 2.00
N PRO A 25 -19.15 -26.90 0.67
CA PRO A 25 -18.52 -26.05 -0.33
C PRO A 25 -18.76 -24.55 -0.10
N ARG A 26 -19.93 -24.18 0.43
CA ARG A 26 -20.27 -22.80 0.84
C ARG A 26 -19.38 -22.23 1.93
N TRP A 27 -19.01 -23.03 2.93
CA TRP A 27 -18.08 -22.64 3.99
C TRP A 27 -16.65 -22.52 3.49
N LEU A 28 -16.24 -23.41 2.58
CA LEU A 28 -14.94 -23.31 1.92
C LEU A 28 -14.85 -22.01 1.08
N LEU A 29 -15.91 -21.69 0.32
CA LEU A 29 -16.02 -20.42 -0.41
C LEU A 29 -16.03 -19.22 0.53
N ALA A 30 -16.76 -19.27 1.65
CA ALA A 30 -16.79 -18.19 2.62
C ALA A 30 -15.40 -17.93 3.22
N LEU A 31 -14.68 -19.00 3.61
CA LEU A 31 -13.31 -18.89 4.12
C LEU A 31 -12.35 -18.35 3.06
N LEU A 32 -12.43 -18.84 1.81
CA LEU A 32 -11.65 -18.32 0.70
C LEU A 32 -11.93 -16.83 0.46
N PHE A 33 -13.20 -16.44 0.47
CA PHE A 33 -13.62 -15.06 0.28
C PHE A 33 -13.09 -14.15 1.39
N VAL A 34 -13.20 -14.57 2.65
CA VAL A 34 -12.65 -13.84 3.80
C VAL A 34 -11.12 -13.76 3.70
N ALA A 35 -10.44 -14.83 3.29
CA ALA A 35 -8.99 -14.83 3.08
C ALA A 35 -8.57 -13.85 1.97
N LEU A 36 -9.30 -13.83 0.85
CA LEU A 36 -9.08 -12.89 -0.25
C LEU A 36 -9.34 -11.44 0.19
N LEU A 37 -10.40 -11.18 0.95
CA LEU A 37 -10.71 -9.88 1.54
C LEU A 37 -9.60 -9.41 2.48
N ALA A 38 -9.10 -10.29 3.35
CA ALA A 38 -8.02 -9.97 4.28
C ALA A 38 -6.72 -9.65 3.52
N ALA A 39 -6.38 -10.44 2.50
CA ALA A 39 -5.22 -10.18 1.64
C ALA A 39 -5.37 -8.86 0.87
N PHE A 40 -6.57 -8.56 0.36
CA PHE A 40 -6.87 -7.32 -0.32
C PHE A 40 -6.77 -6.10 0.61
N ALA A 41 -7.36 -6.19 1.81
CA ALA A 41 -7.28 -5.16 2.83
C ALA A 41 -5.84 -4.91 3.29
N ALA A 42 -5.06 -5.97 3.51
CA ALA A 42 -3.64 -5.86 3.86
C ALA A 42 -2.82 -5.23 2.72
N GLY A 43 -3.10 -5.61 1.47
CA GLY A 43 -2.47 -5.02 0.29
C GLY A 43 -2.75 -3.52 0.16
N ILE A 44 -4.01 -3.12 0.35
CA ILE A 44 -4.42 -1.71 0.32
C ILE A 44 -3.84 -0.92 1.50
N TRP A 45 -3.81 -1.52 2.69
CA TRP A 45 -3.24 -0.86 3.86
C TRP A 45 -1.73 -0.59 3.68
N GLY A 46 -1.01 -1.53 3.08
CA GLY A 46 0.42 -1.37 2.75
C GLY A 46 0.70 -0.26 1.74
N THR A 47 -0.15 -0.13 0.71
CA THR A 47 0.00 0.92 -0.31
C THR A 47 -0.38 2.31 0.20
N ILE A 48 -1.37 2.42 1.10
CA ILE A 48 -1.78 3.68 1.72
C ILE A 48 -0.71 4.20 2.70
N LEU A 49 -0.07 3.32 3.49
CA LEU A 49 0.93 3.73 4.49
C LEU A 49 2.31 4.03 3.89
N ARG A 50 2.65 3.43 2.74
CA ARG A 50 3.92 3.68 2.05
C ARG A 50 3.67 3.84 0.56
N PRO A 51 3.23 5.03 0.11
CA PRO A 51 3.18 5.33 -1.31
C PRO A 51 4.58 5.12 -1.89
N PRO A 52 4.70 4.44 -3.05
CA PRO A 52 5.99 4.15 -3.65
C PRO A 52 6.74 5.45 -3.97
N ALA A 53 8.07 5.38 -3.87
CA ALA A 53 8.92 6.46 -4.34
C ALA A 53 8.95 6.42 -5.87
N TYR A 54 8.58 7.53 -6.50
CA TYR A 54 8.61 7.67 -7.95
C TYR A 54 9.88 8.40 -8.37
N GLU A 55 10.52 7.93 -9.44
CA GLU A 55 11.63 8.64 -10.06
C GLU A 55 11.10 9.69 -11.04
N VAL A 56 11.54 10.93 -10.86
CA VAL A 56 11.20 12.08 -11.67
C VAL A 56 12.48 12.72 -12.18
N ARG A 57 12.58 12.87 -13.50
CA ARG A 57 13.69 13.61 -14.15
C ARG A 57 13.22 15.02 -14.47
N GLY A 58 14.12 15.98 -14.32
CA GLY A 58 13.79 17.37 -14.62
C GLY A 58 14.97 18.32 -14.51
N THR A 59 14.68 19.59 -14.72
CA THR A 59 15.61 20.70 -14.54
C THR A 59 15.19 21.55 -13.35
N VAL A 60 16.17 21.91 -12.51
CA VAL A 60 15.94 22.82 -11.39
C VAL A 60 15.65 24.20 -11.94
N VAL A 61 14.55 24.80 -11.53
CA VAL A 61 14.16 26.16 -11.95
C VAL A 61 14.58 27.18 -10.90
N ALA A 62 14.25 26.93 -9.64
CA ALA A 62 14.57 27.83 -8.53
C ALA A 62 14.49 27.11 -7.18
N ARG A 63 15.09 27.71 -6.15
CA ARG A 63 14.94 27.34 -4.74
C ARG A 63 14.33 28.54 -3.99
N PRO A 64 12.99 28.69 -4.01
CA PRO A 64 12.32 29.84 -3.40
C PRO A 64 12.35 29.83 -1.86
N ALA A 65 12.55 28.67 -1.24
CA ALA A 65 12.66 28.53 0.21
C ALA A 65 13.71 27.44 0.59
N PRO A 66 14.20 27.42 1.84
CA PRO A 66 15.19 26.43 2.27
C PRO A 66 14.73 24.98 2.11
N ASP A 67 13.44 24.72 2.23
CA ASP A 67 12.80 23.41 2.17
C ASP A 67 12.03 23.16 0.85
N LEU A 68 12.09 24.08 -0.11
CA LEU A 68 11.29 24.02 -1.33
C LEU A 68 12.16 24.16 -2.59
N LEU A 69 12.02 23.19 -3.48
CA LEU A 69 12.68 23.17 -4.78
C LEU A 69 11.62 23.23 -5.90
N LEU A 70 11.78 24.15 -6.84
CA LEU A 70 10.97 24.21 -8.05
C LEU A 70 11.68 23.50 -9.19
N VAL A 71 11.00 22.53 -9.79
CA VAL A 71 11.55 21.68 -10.85
C VAL A 71 10.60 21.68 -12.03
N ARG A 72 11.16 21.85 -13.23
CA ARG A 72 10.46 21.55 -14.48
C ARG A 72 10.73 20.09 -14.80
N HIS A 73 9.73 19.25 -14.63
CA HIS A 73 9.88 17.82 -14.85
C HIS A 73 9.60 17.43 -16.30
N GLU A 74 10.25 16.37 -16.76
CA GLU A 74 9.87 15.65 -17.98
C GLU A 74 8.56 14.88 -17.74
N ALA A 75 7.91 14.36 -18.80
CA ALA A 75 6.67 13.61 -18.65
C ALA A 75 6.88 12.44 -17.68
N VAL A 76 6.15 12.44 -16.57
CA VAL A 76 6.21 11.34 -15.59
C VAL A 76 5.09 10.38 -15.95
N ALA A 77 5.40 9.41 -16.82
CA ALA A 77 4.43 8.43 -17.31
C ALA A 77 3.72 7.68 -16.16
N ALA A 78 4.41 7.46 -15.03
CA ALA A 78 3.85 6.80 -13.84
C ALA A 78 2.80 7.63 -13.09
N LEU A 79 2.75 8.95 -13.30
CA LEU A 79 1.80 9.86 -12.65
C LEU A 79 0.78 10.44 -13.63
N GLY A 80 0.81 10.03 -14.91
CA GLY A 80 -0.06 10.58 -15.95
C GLY A 80 0.16 12.08 -16.21
N MET A 81 1.27 12.65 -15.75
CA MET A 81 1.57 14.09 -15.88
C MET A 81 2.33 14.37 -17.17
N SER A 82 1.77 15.26 -18.00
CA SER A 82 2.40 15.78 -19.21
C SER A 82 3.69 16.55 -18.89
N ALA A 83 4.62 16.61 -19.85
CA ALA A 83 5.89 17.33 -19.74
C ALA A 83 5.72 18.86 -19.76
N MET A 84 4.88 19.44 -18.89
CA MET A 84 4.84 20.88 -18.71
C MET A 84 4.02 21.29 -17.48
N GLU A 85 4.48 20.97 -16.26
CA GLU A 85 4.06 21.71 -15.06
C GLU A 85 5.26 21.97 -14.15
N LEU A 86 5.33 23.20 -13.62
CA LEU A 86 6.28 23.56 -12.58
C LEU A 86 5.85 22.81 -11.31
N MET A 87 6.69 21.89 -10.84
CA MET A 87 6.40 21.14 -9.62
C MET A 87 7.17 21.73 -8.43
N GLY A 88 6.44 22.01 -7.35
CA GLY A 88 7.02 22.30 -6.04
C GLY A 88 7.32 20.99 -5.30
N VAL A 89 8.59 20.79 -4.98
CA VAL A 89 9.07 19.63 -4.23
C VAL A 89 9.55 20.09 -2.86
N SER A 90 8.85 19.66 -1.81
CA SER A 90 9.25 19.86 -0.42
C SER A 90 10.36 18.88 -0.05
N ALA A 91 11.39 19.32 0.64
CA ALA A 91 12.53 18.50 1.02
C ALA A 91 13.06 18.89 2.40
N ASP A 92 13.81 17.98 3.00
CA ASP A 92 14.64 18.33 4.15
C ASP A 92 15.71 19.35 3.68
N PRO A 93 15.85 20.52 4.35
CA PRO A 93 16.89 21.50 4.02
C PRO A 93 18.29 20.89 3.98
N ALA A 94 18.62 19.97 4.89
CA ALA A 94 19.94 19.33 4.94
C ALA A 94 20.23 18.49 3.69
N LEU A 95 19.20 17.85 3.12
CA LEU A 95 19.30 17.06 1.90
C LEU A 95 19.53 17.97 0.69
N LEU A 96 18.83 19.11 0.61
CA LEU A 96 19.04 20.11 -0.44
C LEU A 96 20.40 20.78 -0.33
N ASP A 97 20.86 21.09 0.88
CA ASP A 97 22.14 21.74 1.11
C ASP A 97 23.32 20.81 0.75
N ALA A 98 23.22 19.52 1.09
CA ALA A 98 24.22 18.53 0.70
C ALA A 98 24.31 18.35 -0.83
N ALA A 99 23.19 18.42 -1.53
CA ALA A 99 23.16 18.28 -2.99
C ALA A 99 23.48 19.58 -3.73
N ALA A 100 23.34 20.74 -3.06
CA ALA A 100 23.53 22.09 -3.60
C ALA A 100 22.98 22.28 -5.04
N PRO A 101 21.69 21.97 -5.30
CA PRO A 101 21.11 22.10 -6.64
C PRO A 101 21.06 23.58 -7.06
N ARG A 102 21.47 23.87 -8.29
CA ARG A 102 21.43 25.22 -8.86
C ARG A 102 20.38 25.31 -9.96
N PRO A 103 19.76 26.48 -10.17
CA PRO A 103 18.95 26.73 -11.36
C PRO A 103 19.68 26.32 -12.64
N GLY A 104 19.04 25.51 -13.48
CA GLY A 104 19.60 24.95 -14.70
C GLY A 104 20.16 23.53 -14.57
N ASP A 105 20.41 23.04 -13.35
CA ASP A 105 20.91 21.67 -13.14
C ASP A 105 19.88 20.63 -13.60
N ARG A 106 20.32 19.62 -14.36
CA ARG A 106 19.52 18.41 -14.60
C ARG A 106 19.60 17.50 -13.39
N VAL A 107 18.45 17.02 -12.92
CA VAL A 107 18.35 16.22 -11.70
C VAL A 107 17.41 15.04 -11.90
N THR A 108 17.75 13.93 -11.25
CA THR A 108 16.85 12.82 -10.99
C THR A 108 16.43 12.87 -9.53
N LEU A 109 15.13 12.84 -9.28
CA LEU A 109 14.50 13.02 -7.98
C LEU A 109 13.72 11.75 -7.64
N ALA A 110 13.96 11.17 -6.47
CA ALA A 110 13.04 10.19 -5.90
C ALA A 110 12.06 10.94 -5.02
N VAL A 111 10.79 11.01 -5.44
CA VAL A 111 9.75 11.78 -4.77
C VAL A 111 8.61 10.89 -4.30
N ARG A 112 7.88 11.35 -3.30
CA ARG A 112 6.71 10.66 -2.76
C ARG A 112 5.62 11.67 -2.46
N ALA A 113 4.39 11.39 -2.88
CA ALA A 113 3.23 12.19 -2.50
C ALA A 113 2.87 11.96 -1.04
N ARG A 114 2.59 13.03 -0.30
CA ARG A 114 2.12 13.01 1.09
C ARG A 114 1.05 14.08 1.27
N GLY A 115 -0.22 13.68 1.17
CA GLY A 115 -1.33 14.62 1.05
C GLY A 115 -1.15 15.49 -0.21
N ASP A 116 -1.24 16.80 -0.04
CA ASP A 116 -1.10 17.77 -1.14
C ASP A 116 0.36 18.15 -1.44
N ARG A 117 1.34 17.52 -0.80
CA ARG A 117 2.77 17.83 -0.97
C ARG A 117 3.53 16.69 -1.63
N ILE A 118 4.52 17.06 -2.43
CA ILE A 118 5.50 16.13 -2.98
C ILE A 118 6.77 16.23 -2.15
N VAL A 119 7.15 15.15 -1.47
CA VAL A 119 8.29 15.09 -0.57
C VAL A 119 9.48 14.43 -1.28
N LEU A 120 10.63 15.10 -1.25
CA LEU A 120 11.90 14.60 -1.76
C LEU A 120 12.49 13.56 -0.81
N LEU A 121 12.86 12.41 -1.36
CA LEU A 121 13.57 11.35 -0.65
C LEU A 121 15.03 11.28 -1.07
N ARG A 122 15.31 11.57 -2.34
CA ARG A 122 16.67 11.56 -2.90
C ARG A 122 16.76 12.50 -4.09
N ILE A 123 17.90 13.16 -4.24
CA ILE A 123 18.25 13.96 -5.41
C ILE A 123 19.61 13.51 -5.93
N THR A 124 19.76 13.46 -7.25
CA THR A 124 21.04 13.15 -7.91
C THR A 124 21.16 14.06 -9.12
N LYS A 125 22.27 14.79 -9.23
CA LYS A 125 22.57 15.58 -10.43
C LYS A 125 22.92 14.64 -11.57
N THR A 126 22.33 14.88 -12.72
CA THR A 126 22.69 14.20 -13.96
C THR A 126 23.53 15.12 -14.82
N PRO A 127 24.53 14.58 -15.53
CA PRO A 127 25.36 15.35 -16.45
C PRO A 127 24.57 15.97 -17.60
#